data_AF-A0A2T4S5I3-F1
#
_entry.id   AF-A0A2T4S5I3-F1
#
_cell.length_a   1.000
_cell.length_b   1.000
_cell.length_c   1.000
_cell.angle_alpha   90.00
_cell.angle_beta   90.00
_cell.angle_gamma   90.00
#
_symmetry.space_group_name_H-M   'P 1'
#
loop_
_entity.id
_entity.type
_entity.pdbx_description
1 polymer ?
#
loop_
_entity_poly.entity_id
_entity_poly.type
_entity_poly.pdbx_seq_one_letter_code
_entity_poly.pdbx_strand_id
1 'polypeptide(L)'
;MSKIKSLLLLFGSLILLSGCEHMEVLNPKGPMASSLKWLIIYSIIFMLVIVAVVFILFAVFAYKYRYTNTTQSGKVHHSALLETIWFTVPFIILLALAIPT
;
A
#
# COMPACT_ATOMS: atom_id res chain seq x y z
N MET A 1 -7.85 -30.20 -0.88
CA MET A 1 -6.71 -29.82 -1.77
C MET A 1 -7.12 -29.37 -3.18
N SER A 2 -8.15 -29.98 -3.81
CA SER A 2 -8.65 -29.54 -5.14
C SER A 2 -9.22 -28.11 -5.17
N LYS A 3 -9.95 -27.70 -4.13
CA LYS A 3 -10.57 -26.37 -4.03
C LYS A 3 -9.55 -25.21 -3.97
N ILE A 4 -8.39 -25.43 -3.34
CA ILE A 4 -7.31 -24.44 -3.25
C ILE A 4 -6.57 -24.30 -4.59
N LYS A 5 -6.35 -25.41 -5.31
CA LYS A 5 -5.77 -25.37 -6.67
C LYS A 5 -6.71 -24.67 -7.66
N SER A 6 -8.01 -24.91 -7.55
CA SER A 6 -9.03 -24.22 -8.35
C SER A 6 -9.13 -22.74 -7.99
N LEU A 7 -9.01 -22.37 -6.71
CA LEU A 7 -9.00 -20.97 -6.27
C LEU A 7 -7.74 -20.23 -6.73
N LEU A 8 -6.57 -20.88 -6.70
CA LEU A 8 -5.31 -20.32 -7.24
C LEU A 8 -5.35 -20.16 -8.76
N LEU A 9 -5.93 -21.12 -9.48
CA LEU A 9 -6.12 -21.03 -10.93
C LEU A 9 -7.11 -19.92 -11.31
N LEU A 10 -8.16 -19.72 -10.51
CA LEU A 10 -9.11 -18.62 -10.68
C LEU A 10 -8.42 -17.27 -10.43
N PHE A 11 -7.66 -17.15 -9.34
CA PHE A 11 -6.93 -15.92 -9.00
C PHE A 11 -5.87 -15.57 -10.05
N GLY A 12 -5.17 -16.57 -10.60
CA GLY A 12 -4.22 -16.38 -11.70
C GLY A 12 -4.89 -15.91 -13.00
N SER A 13 -6.09 -16.43 -13.32
CA SER A 13 -6.88 -16.02 -14.49
C SER A 13 -7.34 -14.55 -14.41
N LEU A 14 -7.76 -14.10 -13.22
CA LEU A 14 -8.17 -12.71 -13.00
C LEU A 14 -7.02 -11.70 -13.12
N ILE A 15 -5.80 -12.07 -12.74
CA ILE A 15 -4.59 -11.23 -12.88
C ILE A 15 -4.13 -11.16 -14.34
N LEU A 16 -4.36 -12.22 -15.12
CA LEU A 16 -4.07 -12.24 -16.56
C LEU A 16 -5.10 -11.41 -17.35
N LEU A 17 -6.35 -11.33 -16.88
CA LEU A 17 -7.41 -10.54 -17.52
C LEU A 17 -7.36 -9.04 -17.17
N SER A 18 -6.65 -8.64 -16.10
CA SER A 18 -6.57 -7.23 -15.68
C SER A 18 -5.64 -6.35 -16.54
N GLY A 19 -4.93 -6.94 -17.52
CA GLY A 19 -3.92 -6.24 -18.34
C GLY A 19 -4.08 -6.32 -19.85
N CYS A 20 -5.07 -7.03 -20.38
CA CYS A 20 -5.29 -7.16 -21.83
C CYS A 20 -6.40 -6.17 -22.25
N GLU A 21 -6.20 -5.18 -23.11
CA GLU A 21 -5.35 -5.22 -24.30
C GLU A 21 -4.66 -3.89 -24.67
N HIS A 22 -5.05 -2.74 -24.15
CA HIS A 22 -4.40 -1.48 -24.53
C HIS A 22 -4.56 -0.42 -23.44
N MET A 23 -3.51 -0.23 -22.65
CA MET A 23 -3.40 0.91 -21.74
C MET A 23 -3.11 2.17 -22.58
N GLU A 24 -4.07 2.64 -23.38
CA GLU A 24 -3.90 3.86 -24.20
C GLU A 24 -3.56 5.08 -23.34
N VAL A 25 -3.98 5.05 -22.07
CA VAL A 25 -3.61 6.03 -21.03
C VAL A 25 -2.10 6.12 -20.80
N LEU A 26 -1.34 5.03 -20.97
CA LEU A 26 0.12 5.01 -20.84
C LEU A 26 0.84 5.29 -22.16
N ASN A 27 0.13 5.45 -23.28
CA ASN A 27 0.70 5.74 -24.59
C ASN A 27 0.16 7.08 -25.13
N PRO A 28 0.74 8.22 -24.70
CA PRO A 28 0.16 9.52 -24.95
C PRO A 28 0.32 9.91 -26.42
N LYS A 29 -0.79 10.12 -27.13
CA LYS A 29 -0.80 10.61 -28.52
C LYS A 29 -0.95 12.14 -28.65
N GLY A 30 -0.93 12.88 -27.53
CA GLY A 30 -1.00 14.35 -27.50
C GLY A 30 -0.31 14.96 -26.27
N PRO A 31 -0.03 16.28 -26.28
CA PRO A 31 0.74 16.95 -25.23
C PRO A 31 0.06 16.89 -23.84
N MET A 32 -1.27 17.00 -23.80
CA MET A 32 -2.05 16.88 -22.56
C MET A 32 -2.01 15.47 -21.96
N ALA A 33 -1.96 14.43 -22.80
CA ALA A 33 -1.90 13.04 -22.37
C ALA A 33 -0.53 12.69 -21.76
N SER A 34 0.54 13.36 -22.19
CA SER A 34 1.89 13.15 -21.67
C SER A 34 2.01 13.59 -20.21
N SER A 35 1.49 14.79 -19.89
CA SER A 35 1.46 15.30 -18.52
C SER A 35 0.59 14.44 -17.60
N LEU A 36 -0.55 13.95 -18.11
CA LEU A 36 -1.45 13.06 -17.37
C LEU A 36 -0.77 11.73 -17.05
N LYS A 37 -0.08 11.12 -18.02
CA LYS A 37 0.68 9.87 -17.81
C LYS A 37 1.71 10.03 -16.69
N TRP A 38 2.44 11.15 -16.67
CA TRP A 38 3.45 11.39 -15.64
C TRP A 38 2.81 11.47 -14.25
N LEU A 39 1.68 12.16 -14.11
CA LEU A 39 0.91 12.23 -12.87
C LEU A 39 0.40 10.86 -12.39
N ILE A 40 -0.10 10.03 -13.31
CA ILE A 40 -0.58 8.68 -12.98
C ILE A 40 0.56 7.82 -12.44
N ILE A 41 1.70 7.79 -13.15
CA ILE A 41 2.86 7.00 -12.74
C ILE A 41 3.39 7.49 -11.39
N TYR A 42 3.46 8.81 -11.22
CA TYR A 42 3.87 9.43 -9.96
C TYR A 42 2.96 8.99 -8.80
N SER A 43 1.65 9.12 -8.96
CA SER A 43 0.67 8.74 -7.93
C SER A 43 0.72 7.24 -7.59
N ILE A 44 0.85 6.35 -8.58
CA ILE A 44 0.95 4.90 -8.35
C ILE A 44 2.19 4.55 -7.52
N ILE A 45 3.35 5.15 -7.84
CA ILE A 45 4.59 4.92 -7.10
C ILE A 45 4.42 5.36 -5.64
N PHE A 46 3.84 6.54 -5.39
CA PHE A 46 3.63 7.02 -4.04
C PHE A 46 2.61 6.19 -3.25
N MET A 47 1.54 5.74 -3.89
CA MET A 47 0.57 4.84 -3.26
C MET A 47 1.23 3.53 -2.82
N LEU A 48 2.12 2.96 -3.65
CA LEU A 48 2.89 1.77 -3.29
C LEU A 48 3.84 2.01 -2.12
N VAL A 49 4.51 3.16 -2.08
CA VAL A 49 5.39 3.54 -0.96
C VAL A 49 4.61 3.63 0.35
N ILE A 50 3.45 4.29 0.35
CA ILE A 50 2.58 4.41 1.54
C ILE A 50 2.16 3.02 2.03
N VAL A 51 1.69 2.16 1.12
CA VAL A 51 1.28 0.79 1.44
C VAL A 51 2.45 0.01 2.05
N ALA A 52 3.64 0.08 1.46
CA ALA A 52 4.82 -0.61 1.97
C ALA A 52 5.16 -0.21 3.42
N VAL A 53 5.10 1.09 3.75
CA VAL A 53 5.36 1.58 5.11
C VAL A 53 4.36 1.05 6.12
N VAL A 54 3.06 1.05 5.77
CA VAL A 54 2.00 0.52 6.64
C VAL A 54 2.20 -0.99 6.87
N PHE A 55 2.55 -1.75 5.83
CA PHE A 55 2.83 -3.18 5.95
C PHE A 55 4.04 -3.48 6.83
N ILE A 56 5.10 -2.67 6.75
CA ILE A 56 6.27 -2.81 7.62
C ILE A 56 5.88 -2.58 9.07
N LEU A 57 5.16 -1.49 9.37
CA LEU A 57 4.70 -1.21 10.73
C LEU A 57 3.82 -2.35 11.25
N PHE A 58 2.86 -2.81 10.46
CA PHE A 58 2.01 -3.94 10.81
C PHE A 58 2.82 -5.21 11.11
N ALA A 59 3.80 -5.55 10.27
CA ALA A 59 4.67 -6.70 10.48
C ALA A 59 5.50 -6.58 11.77
N VAL A 60 6.02 -5.39 12.07
CA VAL A 60 6.76 -5.11 13.30
C VAL A 60 5.86 -5.29 14.53
N PHE A 61 4.64 -4.74 14.52
CA PHE A 61 3.69 -4.93 15.62
C PHE A 61 3.30 -6.41 15.79
N ALA A 62 2.97 -7.08 14.70
CA ALA A 62 2.60 -8.49 14.70
C ALA A 62 3.74 -9.39 15.22
N TYR A 63 5.00 -9.06 14.92
CA TYR A 63 6.15 -9.79 15.43
C TYR A 63 6.46 -9.47 16.90
N LYS A 64 6.48 -8.18 17.27
CA LYS A 64 6.88 -7.72 18.61
C LYS A 64 5.86 -8.06 19.70
N TYR A 65 4.57 -8.00 19.39
CA TYR A 65 3.48 -8.25 20.34
C TYR A 65 2.85 -9.64 20.19
N ARG A 66 3.57 -10.59 19.57
CA ARG A 66 3.12 -11.97 19.43
C ARG A 66 2.97 -12.62 20.81
N TYR A 67 1.93 -13.44 20.96
CA TYR A 67 1.43 -14.07 22.21
C TYR A 67 2.49 -14.71 23.13
N THR A 68 3.67 -15.05 22.60
CA THR A 68 4.77 -15.65 23.39
C THR A 68 5.58 -14.65 24.23
N ASN A 69 5.40 -13.33 24.06
CA ASN A 69 6.20 -12.28 24.72
C ASN A 69 5.37 -11.33 25.61
N THR A 70 4.19 -11.76 26.07
CA THR A 70 3.30 -10.91 26.89
C THR A 70 3.71 -10.96 28.37
N THR A 71 4.78 -10.25 28.76
CA THR A 71 5.26 -10.27 30.15
C THR A 71 4.60 -9.29 31.11
N GLN A 72 3.82 -8.30 30.67
CA GLN A 72 3.03 -7.46 31.59
C GLN A 72 1.83 -6.85 30.85
N SER A 73 0.62 -7.30 31.18
CA SER A 73 -0.64 -6.66 30.76
C SER A 73 -0.89 -5.43 31.64
N GLY A 74 -0.13 -4.36 31.37
CA GLY A 74 -0.43 -3.03 31.90
C GLY A 74 -1.47 -2.38 31.00
N LYS A 75 -2.65 -2.07 31.55
CA LYS A 75 -3.77 -1.43 30.85
C LYS A 75 -3.36 -0.07 30.23
N VAL A 76 -2.82 -0.07 29.02
CA VAL A 76 -2.57 1.15 28.23
C VAL A 76 -3.83 1.49 27.45
N HIS A 77 -4.80 2.10 28.13
CA HIS A 77 -6.07 2.49 27.49
C HIS A 77 -5.89 3.59 26.44
N HIS A 78 -4.77 4.32 26.45
CA HIS A 78 -4.46 5.36 25.48
C HIS A 78 -2.94 5.60 25.45
N SER A 79 -2.30 5.42 24.30
CA SER A 79 -0.88 5.74 24.11
C SER A 79 -0.76 6.85 23.08
N ALA A 80 -0.77 8.10 23.55
CA ALA A 80 -0.64 9.29 22.71
C ALA A 80 0.66 9.29 21.88
N LEU A 81 1.72 8.66 22.39
CA LEU A 81 2.99 8.50 21.67
C LEU A 81 2.83 7.55 20.47
N LEU A 82 2.15 6.41 20.66
CA LEU A 82 1.97 5.44 19.58
C LEU A 82 1.03 6.00 18.49
N GLU A 83 -0.02 6.69 18.92
CA GLU A 83 -0.98 7.35 18.04
C GLU A 83 -0.33 8.50 17.26
N THR A 84 0.53 9.30 17.89
CA THR A 84 1.25 10.37 17.20
C THR A 84 2.21 9.80 16.15
N ILE A 85 2.99 8.77 16.49
CA ILE A 85 4.00 8.21 15.59
C ILE A 85 3.34 7.61 14.35
N TRP A 86 2.30 6.78 14.52
CA TRP A 86 1.65 6.12 13.39
C TRP A 86 0.85 7.08 12.51
N PHE A 87 0.41 8.23 13.03
CA PHE A 87 -0.27 9.28 12.24
C PHE A 87 0.75 10.17 11.51
N THR A 88 1.87 10.48 12.17
CA THR A 88 2.91 11.37 11.62
C THR A 88 3.63 10.75 10.44
N VAL A 89 3.95 9.45 10.51
CA VAL A 89 4.62 8.73 9.42
C VAL A 89 3.86 8.83 8.07
N PRO A 90 2.56 8.49 7.96
CA PRO A 90 1.80 8.66 6.73
C PRO A 90 1.56 10.13 6.38
N PHE A 91 1.40 11.03 7.36
CA PHE A 91 1.23 12.46 7.10
C PHE A 91 2.45 13.08 6.40
N ILE A 92 3.68 12.72 6.81
CA ILE A 92 4.92 13.16 6.15
C ILE A 92 4.98 12.68 4.70
N ILE A 93 4.56 11.44 4.45
CA ILE A 93 4.56 10.87 3.08
C ILE A 93 3.52 11.59 2.19
N LEU A 94 2.37 11.97 2.75
CA LEU A 94 1.37 12.77 2.02
C LEU A 94 1.87 14.17 1.67
N LEU A 95 2.59 14.84 2.57
CA LEU A 95 3.20 16.14 2.27
C LEU A 95 4.20 16.03 1.12
N ALA A 96 4.97 14.95 1.03
CA ALA A 96 5.89 14.72 -0.09
C ALA A 96 5.15 14.49 -1.43
N LEU A 97 3.94 13.93 -1.39
CA LEU A 97 3.08 13.76 -2.57
C LEU A 97 2.43 15.08 -3.03
N ALA A 98 2.16 16.01 -2.10
CA ALA A 98 1.45 17.26 -2.41
C ALA A 98 2.29 18.29 -3.21
N ILE A 99 3.62 18.14 -3.24
CA ILE A 99 4.52 19.09 -3.92
C ILE A 99 4.41 19.04 -5.46
N PRO A 100 4.37 17.85 -6.10
CA PRO A 100 4.27 17.72 -7.56
C PRO A 100 2.83 17.55 -8.09
N THR A 101 1.84 17.39 -7.22
CA THR A 101 0.42 17.48 -7.58
C THR A 101 0.01 18.93 -7.78
#